data_AF-A0A929FYP0-F1
#
_entry.id   AF-A0A929FYP0-F1
#
_cell.length_a   1.000
_cell.length_b   1.000
_cell.length_c   1.000
_cell.angle_alpha   90.00
_cell.angle_beta   90.00
_cell.angle_gamma   90.00
#
_symmetry.space_group_name_H-M   'P 1'
#
loop_
_entity.id
_entity.type
_entity.pdbx_description
1 polymer ?
#
loop_
_entity_poly.entity_id
_entity_poly.type
_entity_poly.pdbx_seq_one_letter_code
_entity_poly.pdbx_strand_id
1 'polypeptide(L)' 'MRSISGKMLCKIVERNGWELKRITGSHHIYFKEGVDAILSIPVHSNRDLPRGTLKSIMKDAELTEEDLT' A
#
# COMPACT_ATOMS: atom_id res chain seq x y z
N MET A 1 7.03 3.97 13.20
CA MET A 1 6.20 3.33 12.17
C MET A 1 5.49 2.11 12.72
N ARG A 2 4.17 2.19 12.78
CA ARG A 2 3.28 1.09 13.16
C ARG A 2 3.44 -0.07 12.17
N SER A 3 3.47 -1.30 12.68
CA SER A 3 3.46 -2.51 11.86
C SER A 3 2.04 -2.77 11.38
N ILE A 4 1.85 -2.93 10.06
CA ILE A 4 0.54 -3.22 9.47
C ILE A 4 0.66 -4.26 8.35
N SER A 5 -0.42 -5.03 8.15
CA SER A 5 -0.53 -5.99 7.05
C SER A 5 -0.73 -5.31 5.70
N GLY A 6 -0.39 -6.00 4.62
CA GLY A 6 -0.67 -5.54 3.25
C GLY A 6 -2.17 -5.29 3.01
N LYS A 7 -3.05 -6.07 3.65
CA LYS A 7 -4.51 -5.85 3.58
C LYS A 7 -4.92 -4.51 4.19
N MET A 8 -4.30 -4.12 5.31
CA MET A 8 -4.58 -2.84 5.95
C MET A 8 -4.06 -1.69 5.08
N LEU A 9 -2.86 -1.82 4.53
CA LEU A 9 -2.29 -0.82 3.63
C LEU A 9 -3.14 -0.62 2.37
N CYS A 10 -3.68 -1.69 1.79
CA CYS A 10 -4.63 -1.62 0.68
C CYS A 10 -5.81 -0.68 1.00
N LYS A 11 -6.45 -0.87 2.17
CA LYS A 11 -7.57 -0.02 2.59
C LYS A 11 -7.17 1.45 2.78
N ILE A 12 -5.96 1.70 3.27
CA ILE A 12 -5.45 3.06 3.46
C ILE A 12 -5.23 3.74 2.11
N VAL A 13 -4.56 3.08 1.16
CA VAL A 13 -4.30 3.67 -0.15
C VAL A 13 -5.61 3.89 -0.92
N GLU A 14 -6.57 2.97 -0.84
CA GLU A 14 -7.90 3.12 -1.45
C GLU A 14 -8.64 4.36 -0.96
N ARG A 15 -8.60 4.63 0.35
CA ARG A 15 -9.17 5.86 0.94
C ARG A 15 -8.46 7.14 0.47
N ASN A 16 -7.20 7.02 0.05
CA ASN A 16 -6.38 8.10 -0.47
C ASN A 16 -6.46 8.24 -2.00
N GLY A 17 -7.46 7.61 -2.62
CA GLY A 17 -7.76 7.74 -4.05
C GLY A 17 -6.93 6.82 -4.95
N TRP A 18 -6.24 5.83 -4.39
CA TRP A 18 -5.61 4.78 -5.18
C TRP A 18 -6.64 3.72 -5.59
N GLU A 19 -6.63 3.35 -6.87
CA GLU A 19 -7.54 2.37 -7.44
C GLU A 19 -6.81 1.07 -7.74
N LEU A 20 -7.37 -0.05 -7.26
CA LEU A 20 -6.87 -1.37 -7.59
C LEU A 20 -7.09 -1.65 -9.09
N LYS A 21 -6.01 -1.85 -9.85
CA LYS A 21 -6.09 -2.15 -11.28
C LYS A 21 -5.93 -3.63 -11.60
N ARG A 22 -5.05 -4.33 -10.87
CA ARG A 22 -4.83 -5.76 -11.07
C ARG A 22 -4.30 -6.44 -9.81
N ILE A 23 -4.54 -7.74 -9.72
CA ILE A 23 -3.91 -8.62 -8.74
C ILE A 23 -3.08 -9.66 -9.50
N THR A 24 -1.84 -9.87 -9.09
CA THR A 24 -0.97 -10.92 -9.63
C THR A 24 -0.32 -11.69 -8.47
N GLY A 25 -0.81 -12.90 -8.22
CA GLY A 25 -0.46 -13.65 -7.01
C GLY A 25 -0.88 -12.86 -5.76
N SER A 26 0.07 -12.60 -4.85
CA SER A 26 -0.17 -11.79 -3.65
C SER A 26 -0.07 -10.28 -3.90
N HIS A 27 0.42 -9.83 -5.06
CA HIS A 27 0.65 -8.41 -5.31
C HIS A 27 -0.61 -7.73 -5.82
N HIS A 28 -1.06 -6.73 -5.07
CA HIS A 28 -2.17 -5.84 -5.43
C HIS A 28 -1.58 -4.58 -6.03
N ILE A 29 -1.90 -4.30 -7.29
CA ILE A 29 -1.32 -3.22 -8.07
C ILE A 29 -2.31 -2.07 -8.16
N TYR A 30 -1.90 -0.90 -7.67
CA TYR A 30 -2.73 0.30 -7.63
C TYR A 30 -2.22 1.40 -8.56
N PHE A 31 -3.15 2.23 -9.01
CA PHE A 31 -2.93 3.42 -9.81
C PHE A 31 -3.72 4.58 -9.22
N LYS A 32 -3.24 5.81 -9.35
CA LYS A 32 -3.98 7.02 -8.98
C LYS A 32 -3.85 8.03 -10.12
N GLU A 33 -4.98 8.58 -10.57
CA GLU A 33 -4.99 9.57 -11.64
C GLU A 33 -4.15 10.79 -11.24
N GLY A 34 -3.32 11.27 -12.16
CA GLY A 34 -2.41 12.39 -11.92
C GLY A 34 -1.16 12.04 -11.09
N VAL A 35 -0.94 10.77 -10.74
CA VAL A 35 0.26 10.28 -10.05
C VAL A 35 0.97 9.25 -10.93
N ASP A 36 2.24 9.51 -11.26
CA ASP A 36 3.04 8.64 -12.14
C ASP A 36 3.52 7.34 -11.47
N ALA A 37 3.37 7.23 -10.14
CA ALA A 37 3.76 6.05 -9.39
C ALA A 37 2.73 4.91 -9.53
N ILE A 38 3.24 3.67 -9.57
CA ILE A 38 2.44 2.43 -9.49
C ILE A 38 2.77 1.75 -8.18
N LEU A 39 1.78 1.56 -7.30
CA LEU A 39 2.01 0.83 -6.06
C LEU A 39 1.84 -0.67 -6.28
N SER A 40 2.77 -1.45 -5.75
CA SER A 40 2.68 -2.90 -5.67
C SER A 40 2.68 -3.32 -4.21
N ILE A 41 1.51 -3.66 -3.67
CA ILE A 41 1.35 -4.03 -2.26
C ILE A 41 1.31 -5.56 -2.15
N PRO A 42 2.30 -6.21 -1.51
CA PRO A 42 2.25 -7.64 -1.26
C PRO A 42 1.26 -7.94 -0.13
N VAL A 43 0.31 -8.83 -0.38
CA VAL A 43 -0.73 -9.23 0.56
C VAL A 43 -0.55 -10.70 0.92
N HIS A 44 0.11 -10.95 2.07
CA HIS A 44 0.33 -12.31 2.61
C HIS A 44 -0.55 -12.56 3.84
N SER A 45 -1.85 -12.82 3.59
CA SER A 45 -2.84 -13.10 4.64
C SER A 45 -2.86 -12.04 5.74
N ASN A 46 -2.56 -12.38 6.99
CA ASN A 46 -2.54 -11.48 8.15
C ASN A 46 -1.12 -11.18 8.65
N ARG A 47 -0.11 -11.37 7.80
CA ARG A 47 1.27 -11.01 8.15
C ARG A 47 1.50 -9.53 7.88
N ASP A 48 2.22 -8.90 8.80
CA ASP A 48 2.66 -7.54 8.64
C ASP A 48 3.73 -7.41 7.56
N LEU A 49 3.76 -6.24 6.91
CA LEU A 49 4.78 -5.90 5.95
C LEU A 49 6.13 -5.67 6.67
N PRO A 50 7.25 -6.15 6.11
CA PRO A 50 8.56 -5.74 6.58
C PRO A 50 8.69 -4.22 6.58
N ARG A 51 9.32 -3.66 7.61
CA ARG A 51 9.46 -2.20 7.80
C ARG A 51 9.99 -1.48 6.55
N GLY A 52 10.96 -2.07 5.85
CA GLY A 52 11.52 -1.50 4.62
C GLY A 52 10.51 -1.46 3.47
N THR A 53 9.75 -2.54 3.29
CA THR A 53 8.68 -2.64 2.29
C THR A 53 7.57 -1.63 2.57
N LEU A 54 7.07 -1.57 3.81
CA LEU A 54 6.05 -0.59 4.21
C LEU A 54 6.55 0.84 3.96
N LYS A 55 7.78 1.15 4.38
CA LYS A 55 8.36 2.50 4.21
C LYS A 55 8.51 2.90 2.75
N SER A 56 8.93 1.97 1.88
CA SER A 56 9.05 2.23 0.45
C SER A 56 7.69 2.53 -0.17
N ILE A 57 6.69 1.69 0.12
CA ILE A 57 5.34 1.87 -0.44
C ILE A 57 4.72 3.18 0.07
N MET A 58 4.87 3.50 1.36
CA MET A 58 4.35 4.76 1.91
C MET A 58 4.98 5.98 1.23
N LYS A 59 6.28 5.94 0.93
CA LYS A 59 6.96 7.01 0.21
C LYS A 59 6.37 7.20 -1.19
N ASP A 60 6.18 6.11 -1.94
CA ASP A 60 5.61 6.16 -3.29
C ASP A 60 4.12 6.56 -3.27
N ALA A 61 3.44 6.27 -2.16
CA ALA A 61 2.04 6.61 -1.92
C ALA A 61 1.83 8.02 -1.32
N GLU A 62 2.92 8.75 -1.03
CA GLU A 62 2.93 10.03 -0.32
C GLU A 62 2.21 10.01 1.04
N LEU A 63 2.30 8.87 1.76
CA LEU A 63 1.70 8.67 3.08
C LEU A 63 2.69 8.92 4.23
N THR A 64 2.16 9.37 5.36
CA THR A 64 2.89 9.56 6.62
C THR A 64 2.45 8.54 7.68
N GLU A 65 3.08 8.55 8.86
CA GLU A 65 2.71 7.59 9.92
C GLU A 65 1.29 7.84 10.48
N GLU A 66 0.81 9.08 10.36
CA GLU A 66 -0.54 9.49 10.74
C GLU A 66 -1.61 8.77 9.91
N ASP A 67 -1.35 8.50 8.63
CA ASP A 67 -2.26 7.75 7.75
C ASP A 67 -2.40 6.27 8.15
N LEU A 68 -1.50 5.76 9.01
CA LEU A 68 -1.55 4.39 9.51
C LEU A 68 -2.43 4.24 10.77
N THR A 69 -3.11 5.30 11.21
CA THR A 69 -3.99 5.28 12.39
C THR A 69 -5.34 4.63 12.08
#